data_AF-A0A0D3DYJ1-F1
#
_entry.id   AF-A0A0D3DYJ1-F1
#
_cell.length_a   1.000
_cell.length_b   1.000
_cell.length_c   1.000
_cell.angle_alpha   90.00
_cell.angle_beta   90.00
_cell.angle_gamma   90.00
#
_symmetry.space_group_name_H-M   'P 1'
#
loop_
_entity.id
_entity.type
_entity.pdbx_description
1 polymer ?
#
loop_
_entity_poly.entity_id
_entity_poly.type
_entity_poly.pdbx_seq_one_letter_code
_entity_poly.pdbx_strand_id
1 'polypeptide(L)' 'MELDLTPKLPKQVYGGDGGSYFAWCPEELPMLKEGNIGAAKLALKQHGFAVPRYSDSPKVAYVLQG' A
#
# COMPACT_ATOMS: atom_id res chain seq x y z
N MET A 1 -0.64 -9.43 24.89
CA MET A 1 -0.83 -8.00 24.57
C MET A 1 -2.02 -7.93 23.63
N GLU A 2 -2.91 -6.97 23.86
CA GLU A 2 -4.06 -6.74 22.97
C GLU A 2 -3.57 -6.03 21.71
N LEU A 3 -3.87 -6.58 20.53
CA LEU A 3 -3.50 -6.00 19.25
C LEU A 3 -4.50 -4.89 18.89
N ASP A 4 -4.02 -3.68 18.63
CA ASP A 4 -4.85 -2.60 18.08
C ASP A 4 -5.25 -2.96 16.64
N LEU A 5 -6.52 -3.33 16.45
CA LEU A 5 -7.12 -3.67 15.16
C LEU A 5 -7.96 -2.52 14.57
N THR A 6 -7.81 -1.30 15.10
CA THR A 6 -8.55 -0.14 14.59
C THR A 6 -8.19 0.11 13.12
N PRO A 7 -9.17 0.32 12.23
CA PRO A 7 -8.91 0.66 10.85
C PRO A 7 -8.08 1.96 10.74
N LYS A 8 -7.01 1.93 9.95
CA LYS A 8 -6.20 3.13 9.65
C LYS A 8 -6.15 3.39 8.16
N LEU A 9 -6.13 4.66 7.78
CA LEU A 9 -5.92 5.07 6.39
C LEU A 9 -4.44 4.92 6.03
N PRO A 10 -4.12 4.58 4.78
CA PRO A 10 -2.73 4.48 4.35
C PRO A 10 -2.12 5.89 4.23
N LYS A 11 -0.81 5.98 4.45
CA LYS A 11 -0.07 7.23 4.29
C LYS A 11 0.43 7.34 2.85
N GLN A 12 0.34 8.53 2.27
CA GLN A 12 0.99 8.79 0.98
C GLN A 12 2.50 8.81 1.20
N VAL A 13 3.22 7.88 0.56
CA VAL A 13 4.68 7.80 0.66
C VAL A 13 5.38 8.40 -0.57
N TYR A 14 4.66 8.46 -1.70
CA TYR A 14 5.13 9.10 -2.92
C TYR A 14 3.94 9.65 -3.73
N GLY A 15 4.15 10.74 -4.46
CA GLY A 15 3.17 11.25 -5.42
C GLY A 15 3.78 12.19 -6.44
N GLY A 16 3.13 12.25 -7.60
CA GLY A 16 3.49 13.11 -8.71
C GLY A 16 2.35 13.26 -9.71
N ASP A 17 2.68 13.73 -10.91
CA ASP A 17 1.68 14.06 -11.94
C ASP A 17 0.93 12.83 -12.44
N GLY A 18 1.59 11.67 -12.51
CA GLY A 18 0.98 10.42 -12.95
C GLY A 18 0.13 9.70 -11.89
N GLY A 19 0.20 10.10 -10.62
CA GLY A 19 -0.51 9.41 -9.54
C GLY A 19 0.22 9.43 -8.20
N SER A 20 -0.27 8.61 -7.27
CA SER A 20 0.24 8.52 -5.90
C SER A 20 0.34 7.07 -5.45
N TYR A 21 1.32 6.81 -4.57
CA TYR A 21 1.51 5.52 -3.91
C TYR A 21 1.35 5.72 -2.40
N PHE A 22 0.47 4.91 -1.82
CA PHE A 22 0.16 4.92 -0.39
C PHE A 22 0.56 3.59 0.24
N ALA A 23 1.00 3.60 1.48
CA ALA A 23 1.40 2.40 2.20
C ALA A 23 0.82 2.36 3.62
N TRP A 24 0.61 1.16 4.12
CA TRP A 24 0.40 0.89 5.53
C TRP A 24 1.71 0.35 6.13
N CYS A 25 2.16 0.97 7.23
CA CYS A 25 3.44 0.65 7.88
C CYS A 25 3.24 -0.43 8.95
N PRO A 26 3.92 -1.59 8.90
CA PRO A 26 3.82 -2.61 9.95
C PRO A 26 4.21 -2.14 11.36
N GLU A 27 5.06 -1.11 11.45
CA GLU A 27 5.45 -0.43 12.69
C GLU A 27 4.28 0.33 13.33
N GLU A 28 3.29 0.74 12.53
CA GLU A 28 2.10 1.50 12.97
C GLU A 28 0.85 0.62 13.09
N LEU A 29 0.92 -0.56 12.49
CA LEU A 29 -0.16 -1.54 12.37
C LEU A 29 0.36 -2.94 12.73
N PRO A 30 0.35 -3.28 14.04
CA PRO A 30 0.89 -4.54 14.53
C PRO A 30 0.32 -5.78 13.84
N MET A 31 -0.94 -5.75 13.41
CA MET A 31 -1.54 -6.89 12.70
C MET A 31 -0.88 -7.21 11.35
N LEU A 32 -0.29 -6.22 10.67
CA LEU A 32 0.47 -6.47 9.44
C LEU A 32 1.80 -7.16 9.73
N LYS A 33 2.43 -6.81 10.85
CA LYS A 33 3.64 -7.45 11.34
C LYS A 33 3.38 -8.90 11.73
N GLU A 34 2.30 -9.15 12.48
CA GLU A 34 1.88 -10.52 12.86
C GLU A 34 1.53 -11.38 11.63
N GLY A 35 0.87 -10.79 10.63
CA GLY A 35 0.57 -11.48 9.37
C GLY A 35 1.78 -11.65 8.44
N ASN A 36 2.93 -11.04 8.76
CA ASN A 36 4.11 -10.93 7.92
C ASN A 36 3.78 -10.47 6.48
N ILE A 37 2.94 -9.42 6.38
CA ILE A 37 2.49 -8.86 5.11
C ILE A 37 2.73 -7.35 5.03
N GLY A 38 2.98 -6.88 3.81
CA GLY A 38 2.90 -5.46 3.47
C GLY A 38 1.57 -5.14 2.79
N ALA A 39 1.09 -3.91 2.94
CA ALA A 39 -0.10 -3.43 2.23
C ALA A 39 0.16 -2.05 1.63
N ALA A 40 -0.33 -1.83 0.41
CA ALA A 40 -0.19 -0.58 -0.30
C ALA A 40 -1.38 -0.33 -1.24
N LYS A 41 -1.58 0.94 -1.61
CA LYS A 41 -2.55 1.39 -2.61
C LYS A 41 -1.84 2.22 -3.67
N LEU A 42 -1.96 1.81 -4.92
CA LEU A 42 -1.55 2.58 -6.09
C LEU A 42 -2.77 3.30 -6.66
N ALA A 43 -2.67 4.61 -6.85
CA ALA A 43 -3.68 5.41 -7.55
C ALA A 43 -3.02 6.06 -8.76
N LEU A 44 -3.45 5.67 -9.96
CA LEU A 44 -3.01 6.29 -11.20
C LEU A 44 -4.04 7.32 -11.65
N LYS A 45 -3.56 8.49 -12.07
CA LYS A 45 -4.39 9.48 -12.75
C LYS A 45 -4.57 9.08 -14.21
N GLN A 46 -5.49 9.74 -14.91
CA GLN A 46 -5.63 9.58 -16.36
C GLN A 46 -4.27 9.83 -17.05
N HIS A 47 -3.88 8.93 -17.96
CA HIS A 47 -2.56 8.91 -18.62
C HIS A 47 -1.34 8.70 -17.68
N GLY A 48 -1.59 8.39 -16.40
CA GLY A 48 -0.54 8.02 -15.45
C GLY A 48 0.05 6.65 -15.74
N PHE A 49 1.36 6.50 -15.55
CA PHE A 49 2.08 5.26 -15.78
C PHE A 49 2.95 4.90 -14.57
N ALA A 50 2.67 3.75 -13.95
CA ALA A 50 3.57 3.17 -12.97
C ALA A 50 4.74 2.49 -13.69
N VAL A 51 5.96 2.99 -13.47
CA VAL A 51 7.17 2.40 -14.06
C VAL A 51 7.40 0.96 -13.55
N PRO A 52 8.01 0.08 -14.38
CA PRO A 52 8.31 -1.28 -13.96
C PRO A 52 9.08 -1.36 -12.63
N ARG A 53 8.63 -2.24 -11.74
CA ARG A 53 9.22 -2.49 -10.41
C ARG A 53 9.09 -3.97 -10.05
N TYR A 54 10.07 -4.51 -9.33
CA TYR A 54 10.02 -5.83 -8.71
C TYR A 54 10.03 -5.74 -7.17
N SER A 55 9.73 -6.84 -6.49
CA SER A 55 10.02 -7.02 -5.06
C SER A 55 10.57 -8.42 -4.85
N ASP A 56 11.28 -8.57 -3.75
CA ASP A 56 11.69 -9.81 -3.11
C ASP A 56 10.54 -10.71 -2.58
N SER A 57 9.29 -10.22 -2.60
CA SER A 57 8.11 -10.94 -2.13
C SER A 57 6.99 -11.02 -3.19
N PRO A 58 6.20 -12.13 -3.20
CA PRO A 58 5.03 -12.26 -4.04
C PRO A 58 3.95 -11.25 -3.66
N LYS A 59 3.11 -10.85 -4.61
CA LYS A 59 2.04 -9.88 -4.38
C LYS A 59 0.75 -10.33 -5.06
N VAL A 60 -0.36 -9.99 -4.42
CA VAL A 60 -1.70 -10.06 -5.01
C VAL A 60 -2.23 -8.64 -5.10
N ALA A 61 -2.82 -8.28 -6.25
CA ALA A 61 -3.40 -6.96 -6.48
C ALA A 61 -4.89 -7.08 -6.78
N TYR A 62 -5.67 -6.12 -6.30
CA TYR A 62 -7.10 -6.01 -6.55
C TYR A 62 -7.42 -4.60 -7.09
N VAL A 63 -8.10 -4.54 -8.24
CA VAL A 63 -8.44 -3.27 -8.90
C VAL A 63 -9.75 -2.75 -8.30
N LEU A 64 -9.67 -1.62 -7.60
CA LEU A 64 -10.83 -0.99 -6.95
C LEU A 64 -11.64 -0.08 -7.88
N GLN A 65 -10.96 0.56 -8.85
CA GLN A 65 -11.55 1.53 -9.76
C GLN A 65 -10.69 1.63 -11.03
N GLY A 66 -11.32 1.90 -12.17
CA GLY A 66 -10.71 2.22 -13.46
C GLY A 66 -11.52 3.26 -14.21
#